data_AF-W8JAE7-F1
#
_entry.id   AF-W8JAE7-F1
#
_cell.length_a   1.000
_cell.length_b   1.000
_cell.length_c   1.000
_cell.angle_alpha   90.00
_cell.angle_beta   90.00
_cell.angle_gamma   90.00
#
_symmetry.space_group_name_H-M   'P 1'
#
loop_
_entity.id
_entity.type
_entity.pdbx_description
1 polymer ?
#
loop_
_entity_poly.entity_id
_entity_poly.type
_entity_poly.pdbx_seq_one_letter_code
_entity_poly.pdbx_strand_id
1 'polypeptide(L)'
;TVALTALLMVPLTSVVGGRATPENYPYQGRQECYAINGTQRFLERHIYNREEFMRFDSDAGEYRAVTEMGRPSAEYWNSQKDRLEEKRAEVDRVCRHNYEGHEAVTLRRRVQPRVNIAPSKKGPLQHHNLLV
;
A
#
# COMPACT_ATOMS: atom_id res chain seq x y z
N THR A 1 8.59 -73.70 12.03
CA THR A 1 8.18 -72.47 12.73
C THR A 1 8.96 -71.29 12.18
N VAL A 2 8.37 -70.53 11.25
CA VAL A 2 8.86 -69.19 10.90
C VAL A 2 7.61 -68.32 10.71
N ALA A 3 7.40 -67.39 11.63
CA ALA A 3 6.26 -66.48 11.62
C ALA A 3 6.57 -65.31 10.68
N LEU A 4 5.75 -65.12 9.64
CA LEU A 4 5.80 -63.91 8.83
C LEU A 4 5.07 -62.79 9.59
N THR A 5 5.82 -61.83 10.10
CA THR A 5 5.29 -60.57 10.63
C THR A 5 4.94 -59.64 9.46
N ALA A 6 3.63 -59.44 9.22
CA ALA A 6 3.16 -58.42 8.30
C ALA A 6 3.18 -57.05 9.00
N LEU A 7 4.10 -56.16 8.62
CA LEU A 7 4.03 -54.75 9.02
C LEU A 7 2.91 -54.05 8.24
N LEU A 8 1.83 -53.67 8.94
CA LEU A 8 0.87 -52.71 8.43
C LEU A 8 1.52 -51.33 8.35
N MET A 9 1.83 -50.87 7.13
CA MET A 9 2.17 -49.48 6.87
C MET A 9 0.89 -48.65 6.88
N VAL A 10 0.61 -47.98 8.00
CA VAL A 10 -0.45 -46.96 8.07
C VAL A 10 0.04 -45.74 7.27
N PRO A 11 -0.62 -45.32 6.19
CA PRO A 11 -0.24 -44.08 5.54
C PRO A 11 -0.62 -42.93 6.48
N LEU A 12 0.38 -42.29 7.10
CA LEU A 12 0.21 -40.96 7.69
C LEU A 12 0.02 -39.97 6.53
N THR A 13 -1.15 -39.94 5.91
CA THR A 13 -1.60 -38.74 5.21
C THR A 13 -2.05 -37.76 6.27
N SER A 14 -1.10 -37.04 6.84
CA SER A 14 -1.41 -35.81 7.57
C SER A 14 -1.99 -34.82 6.57
N VAL A 15 -3.29 -34.92 6.29
CA VAL A 15 -4.05 -33.85 5.67
C VAL A 15 -4.14 -32.76 6.73
N VAL A 16 -3.11 -31.91 6.78
CA VAL A 16 -3.19 -30.63 7.44
C VAL A 16 -4.20 -29.83 6.64
N GLY A 17 -5.45 -29.85 7.08
CA GLY A 17 -6.49 -28.94 6.63
C GLY A 17 -6.15 -27.53 7.10
N GLY A 18 -5.07 -26.95 6.56
CA GLY A 18 -4.90 -25.51 6.58
C GLY A 18 -6.10 -24.95 5.84
N ARG A 19 -6.95 -24.18 6.53
CA ARG A 19 -8.03 -23.44 5.85
C ARG A 19 -7.36 -22.67 4.72
N ALA A 20 -7.70 -23.00 3.47
CA ALA A 20 -7.28 -22.20 2.33
C ALA A 20 -7.65 -20.76 2.65
N THR A 21 -6.68 -19.84 2.58
CA THR A 21 -6.99 -18.41 2.66
C THR A 21 -8.04 -18.14 1.58
N PRO A 22 -9.17 -17.49 1.89
CA PRO A 22 -10.16 -17.15 0.89
C PRO A 22 -9.48 -16.42 -0.28
N GLU A 23 -9.76 -16.85 -1.50
CA GLU A 23 -9.26 -16.16 -2.68
C GLU A 23 -9.71 -14.70 -2.65
N ASN A 24 -8.78 -13.76 -2.82
CA ASN A 24 -9.05 -12.33 -2.81
C ASN A 24 -8.20 -11.62 -3.85
N TYR A 25 -8.82 -10.66 -4.53
CA TYR A 25 -8.24 -9.95 -5.68
C TYR A 25 -8.38 -8.43 -5.48
N PRO A 26 -7.69 -7.83 -4.49
CA PRO A 26 -7.80 -6.41 -4.19
C PRO A 26 -7.23 -5.52 -5.30
N TYR A 27 -8.03 -4.53 -5.69
CA TYR A 27 -7.62 -3.42 -6.51
C TYR A 27 -7.71 -2.11 -5.73
N GLN A 28 -6.70 -1.26 -5.86
CA GLN A 28 -6.63 0.04 -5.19
C GLN A 28 -6.24 1.13 -6.18
N GLY A 29 -6.96 2.25 -6.15
CA GLY A 29 -6.57 3.50 -6.78
C GLY A 29 -6.03 4.48 -5.74
N ARG A 30 -4.98 5.21 -6.08
CA ARG A 30 -4.51 6.37 -5.28
C ARG A 30 -4.49 7.59 -6.17
N GLN A 31 -5.12 8.67 -5.73
CA GLN A 31 -5.07 9.98 -6.36
C GLN A 31 -4.46 10.93 -5.33
N GLU A 32 -3.22 11.31 -5.57
CA GLU A 32 -2.36 12.00 -4.63
C GLU A 32 -2.05 13.40 -5.17
N CYS A 33 -2.16 14.40 -4.29
CA CYS A 33 -1.79 15.77 -4.59
C CYS A 33 -0.63 16.18 -3.68
N TYR A 34 0.50 16.51 -4.27
CA TYR A 34 1.67 16.99 -3.56
C TYR A 34 1.79 18.50 -3.71
N ALA A 35 1.61 19.22 -2.60
CA ALA A 35 1.82 20.66 -2.53
C ALA A 35 3.24 20.94 -2.01
N ILE A 36 4.12 21.49 -2.86
CA ILE A 36 5.53 21.75 -2.52
C ILE A 36 5.88 23.17 -2.92
N ASN A 37 6.24 24.03 -1.97
CA ASN A 37 6.68 25.42 -2.22
C ASN A 37 5.76 26.21 -3.18
N GLY A 38 4.44 26.01 -3.08
CA GLY A 38 3.44 26.70 -3.91
C GLY A 38 3.14 26.04 -5.26
N THR A 39 3.83 24.97 -5.64
CA THR A 39 3.47 24.15 -6.80
C THR A 39 2.59 22.96 -6.38
N GLN A 40 1.84 22.42 -7.35
CA GLN A 40 1.00 21.25 -7.19
C GLN A 40 1.46 20.17 -8.18
N ARG A 41 1.54 18.93 -7.71
CA ARG A 41 1.77 17.75 -8.56
C ARG A 41 0.67 16.72 -8.31
N PHE A 42 0.05 16.25 -9.38
CA PHE A 42 -0.98 15.23 -9.34
C PHE A 42 -0.40 13.88 -9.72
N LEU A 43 -0.71 12.86 -8.93
CA LEU A 43 -0.25 11.49 -9.15
C LEU A 43 -1.44 10.54 -9.03
N GLU A 44 -1.70 9.76 -10.07
CA GLU A 44 -2.71 8.71 -10.04
C GLU A 44 -2.04 7.34 -10.19
N ARG A 45 -2.21 6.46 -9.20
CA ARG A 45 -1.62 5.11 -9.17
C ARG A 45 -2.70 4.05 -9.22
N HIS A 46 -2.45 3.02 -10.02
CA HIS A 46 -3.30 1.84 -10.15
C HIS A 46 -2.54 0.62 -9.61
N ILE A 47 -3.10 -0.02 -8.57
CA ILE A 47 -2.41 -1.00 -7.75
C ILE A 47 -3.28 -2.26 -7.66
N TYR A 48 -2.70 -3.41 -8.04
CA TYR A 48 -3.33 -4.72 -7.94
C TYR A 48 -2.50 -5.62 -7.03
N ASN A 49 -3.11 -6.26 -6.02
CA ASN A 49 -2.39 -7.12 -5.07
C ASN A 49 -1.16 -6.45 -4.40
N ARG A 50 -1.20 -5.13 -4.22
CA ARG A 50 -0.11 -4.26 -3.71
C ARG A 50 1.02 -3.99 -4.70
N GLU A 51 0.90 -4.44 -5.93
CA GLU A 51 1.79 -4.13 -7.05
C GLU A 51 1.20 -2.98 -7.86
N GLU A 52 1.89 -1.83 -7.88
CA GLU A 52 1.55 -0.72 -8.77
C GLU A 52 1.91 -1.12 -10.20
N PHE A 53 0.91 -1.17 -11.09
CA PHE A 53 1.12 -1.62 -12.47
C PHE A 53 1.07 -0.48 -13.48
N MET A 54 0.37 0.62 -13.18
CA MET A 54 0.24 1.79 -14.06
C MET A 54 0.11 3.07 -13.23
N ARG A 55 0.68 4.18 -13.73
CA ARG A 55 0.61 5.48 -13.07
C ARG A 55 0.50 6.64 -14.06
N PHE A 56 -0.31 7.64 -13.76
CA PHE A 56 -0.20 8.97 -14.35
C PHE A 56 0.54 9.89 -13.38
N ASP A 57 1.47 10.67 -13.91
CA ASP A 57 2.23 11.67 -13.18
C ASP A 57 2.13 13.00 -13.93
N SER A 58 1.65 14.05 -13.29
CA SER A 58 1.49 15.35 -13.96
C SER A 58 2.79 15.91 -14.49
N ASP A 59 3.93 15.58 -13.88
CA ASP A 59 5.25 15.99 -14.36
C ASP A 59 5.62 15.29 -15.68
N ALA A 60 5.11 14.08 -15.92
CA ALA A 60 5.26 13.36 -17.18
C ALA A 60 4.15 13.68 -18.19
N GLY A 61 2.95 13.99 -17.69
CA GLY A 61 1.78 14.32 -18.49
C GLY A 61 1.17 13.13 -19.25
N GLU A 62 1.51 11.88 -18.88
CA GLU A 62 1.05 10.64 -19.51
C GLU A 62 0.99 9.47 -18.54
N TYR A 63 0.19 8.46 -18.87
CA TYR A 63 0.21 7.18 -18.14
C TYR A 63 1.46 6.40 -18.52
N ARG A 64 2.16 5.86 -17.52
CA ARG A 64 3.30 4.97 -17.69
C ARG A 64 3.03 3.65 -17.00
N ALA A 65 3.34 2.57 -17.69
CA ALA A 65 3.39 1.25 -17.10
C ALA A 65 4.53 1.20 -16.08
N VAL A 66 4.22 0.75 -14.87
CA VAL A 66 5.20 0.50 -13.80
C VAL A 66 5.68 -0.96 -13.87
N THR A 67 4.79 -1.86 -14.27
CA THR A 67 5.08 -3.27 -14.55
C THR A 67 4.55 -3.65 -15.93
N GLU A 68 5.00 -4.79 -16.48
CA GLU A 68 4.57 -5.26 -17.79
C GLU A 68 3.04 -5.44 -17.89
N MET A 69 2.38 -5.80 -16.79
CA MET A 69 0.93 -5.93 -16.72
C MET A 69 0.20 -4.63 -17.09
N GLY A 70 0.79 -3.47 -16.79
CA GLY A 70 0.16 -2.17 -17.05
C GLY A 70 0.42 -1.58 -18.42
N ARG A 71 1.30 -2.17 -19.23
CA ARG A 71 1.60 -1.73 -20.61
C ARG A 71 0.34 -1.54 -21.47
N PRO A 72 -0.55 -2.53 -21.62
CA PRO A 72 -1.75 -2.37 -22.45
C PRO A 72 -2.69 -1.27 -21.92
N SER A 73 -2.78 -1.12 -20.59
CA SER A 73 -3.60 -0.06 -20.00
C SER A 73 -3.02 1.32 -20.25
N ALA A 74 -1.71 1.50 -20.08
CA ALA A 74 -1.04 2.79 -20.31
C ALA A 74 -1.16 3.23 -21.78
N GLU A 75 -0.95 2.31 -22.73
CA GLU A 75 -1.11 2.57 -24.17
C GLU A 75 -2.56 2.98 -24.49
N TYR A 76 -3.55 2.24 -23.96
CA TYR A 76 -4.95 2.56 -24.15
C TYR A 76 -5.32 3.94 -23.60
N TRP A 77 -4.91 4.28 -22.37
CA TRP A 77 -5.23 5.58 -21.78
C TRP A 77 -4.52 6.75 -22.48
N ASN A 78 -3.27 6.57 -22.93
CA ASN A 78 -2.55 7.60 -23.67
C ASN A 78 -3.10 7.84 -25.10
N SER A 79 -3.84 6.87 -25.65
CA SER A 79 -4.56 7.02 -26.91
C SER A 79 -5.80 7.92 -26.79
N GLN A 80 -6.38 8.03 -25.59
CA GLN A 80 -7.57 8.85 -25.32
C GLN A 80 -7.20 10.29 -24.96
N LYS A 81 -7.11 11.16 -25.97
CA LYS A 81 -6.61 12.54 -25.80
C LYS A 81 -7.45 13.37 -24.83
N ASP A 82 -8.78 13.30 -24.91
CA ASP A 82 -9.66 14.07 -24.03
C ASP A 82 -9.47 13.69 -22.55
N ARG A 83 -9.31 12.39 -22.27
CA ARG A 83 -9.04 11.89 -20.91
C ARG A 83 -7.66 12.33 -20.42
N LEU A 84 -6.68 12.34 -21.32
CA LEU A 84 -5.32 12.71 -20.96
C LEU A 84 -5.21 14.20 -20.63
N GLU A 85 -5.89 15.06 -21.39
CA GLU A 85 -6.03 16.49 -21.08
C GLU A 85 -6.78 16.72 -19.76
N GLU A 86 -7.86 15.96 -19.50
CA GLU A 86 -8.55 16.02 -18.21
C GLU A 86 -7.59 15.71 -17.06
N LYS A 87 -6.77 14.66 -17.18
CA LYS A 87 -5.80 14.27 -16.14
C LYS A 87 -4.70 15.30 -15.93
N ARG A 88 -4.23 15.95 -16.99
CA ARG A 88 -3.29 17.09 -16.89
C ARG A 88 -3.92 18.26 -16.14
N ALA A 89 -5.20 18.52 -16.36
CA ALA A 89 -5.93 19.60 -15.71
C ALA A 89 -6.24 19.36 -14.22
N GLU A 90 -6.14 18.11 -13.71
CA GLU A 90 -6.42 17.80 -12.30
C GLU A 90 -5.47 18.51 -11.32
N VAL A 91 -4.28 18.93 -11.78
CA VAL A 91 -3.35 19.75 -10.99
C VAL A 91 -4.04 21.03 -10.48
N ASP A 92 -4.80 21.70 -11.36
CA ASP A 92 -5.50 22.93 -10.98
C ASP A 92 -6.93 22.62 -10.51
N ARG A 93 -7.64 21.74 -11.23
CA ARG A 93 -9.06 21.44 -10.97
C ARG A 93 -9.29 20.79 -9.62
N VAL A 94 -8.39 19.90 -9.19
CA VAL A 94 -8.53 19.13 -7.96
C VAL A 94 -7.47 19.52 -6.94
N CYS A 95 -6.19 19.43 -7.28
CA CYS A 95 -5.14 19.64 -6.28
C CYS A 95 -5.10 21.07 -5.77
N ARG A 96 -4.99 22.07 -6.66
CA ARG A 96 -4.99 23.48 -6.27
C ARG A 96 -6.31 23.89 -5.63
N HIS A 97 -7.43 23.57 -6.27
CA HIS A 97 -8.76 23.88 -5.76
C HIS A 97 -8.96 23.41 -4.31
N ASN A 98 -8.64 22.15 -4.02
CA ASN A 98 -8.79 21.59 -2.68
C ASN A 98 -7.79 22.17 -1.69
N TYR A 99 -6.54 22.40 -2.11
CA TYR A 99 -5.52 22.99 -1.25
C TYR A 99 -5.93 24.38 -0.77
N GLU A 100 -6.37 25.23 -1.69
CA GLU A 100 -6.84 26.60 -1.39
C GLU A 100 -8.15 26.58 -0.60
N GLY A 101 -9.11 25.74 -0.99
CA GLY A 101 -10.40 25.60 -0.30
C GLY A 101 -10.29 25.12 1.15
N HIS A 102 -9.28 24.31 1.46
CA HIS A 102 -9.06 23.77 2.80
C HIS A 102 -7.94 24.46 3.59
N GLU A 103 -7.26 25.47 3.03
CA GLU A 103 -6.12 26.12 3.68
C GLU A 103 -6.48 26.65 5.07
N ALA A 104 -7.58 27.39 5.16
CA ALA A 104 -7.98 28.09 6.39
C ALA A 104 -8.24 27.14 7.57
N VAL A 105 -8.71 25.92 7.30
CA VAL A 105 -9.19 24.98 8.33
C VAL A 105 -8.22 23.82 8.55
N THR A 106 -7.71 23.23 7.48
CA THR A 106 -6.89 22.00 7.55
C THR A 106 -5.42 22.35 7.73
N LEU A 107 -4.88 23.22 6.87
CA LEU A 107 -3.44 23.50 6.86
C LEU A 107 -3.00 24.35 8.05
N ARG A 108 -3.89 25.21 8.56
CA ARG A 108 -3.62 26.07 9.72
C ARG A 108 -4.02 25.45 11.06
N ARG A 109 -4.44 24.18 11.07
CA ARG A 109 -4.87 23.48 12.29
C ARG A 109 -3.73 23.40 13.31
N ARG A 110 -3.99 23.83 14.54
CA ARG A 110 -3.07 23.73 15.68
C ARG A 110 -3.79 23.08 16.86
N VAL A 111 -3.12 22.16 17.54
CA VAL A 111 -3.62 21.49 18.76
C VAL A 111 -2.50 21.52 19.79
N GLN A 112 -2.81 21.93 21.03
CA GLN A 112 -1.81 21.96 22.08
C GLN A 112 -1.40 20.53 22.46
N PRO A 113 -0.09 20.20 22.49
CA PRO A 113 0.36 18.90 22.95
C PRO A 113 0.19 18.78 24.46
N ARG A 114 -0.06 17.55 24.93
CA ARG A 114 0.00 17.21 26.35
C ARG A 114 1.27 16.39 26.58
N VAL A 115 2.08 16.80 27.55
CA VAL A 115 3.35 16.14 27.86
C VAL A 115 3.24 15.49 29.24
N ASN A 116 3.62 14.21 29.33
CA ASN A 116 3.75 13.49 30.59
C ASN A 116 5.16 12.87 30.64
N ILE A 117 5.89 13.17 31.71
CA ILE A 117 7.23 12.63 31.96
C ILE A 117 7.12 11.70 33.15
N ALA A 118 7.32 10.41 32.90
CA ALA A 118 7.39 9.39 33.93
C ALA A 118 8.59 8.48 33.65
N PRO A 119 9.30 8.00 34.68
CA PRO A 119 10.30 6.96 34.50
C PRO A 119 9.62 5.69 33.96
N SER A 120 10.31 4.97 33.08
CA SER A 120 9.86 3.62 32.70
C SER A 120 9.83 2.74 33.96
N LYS A 121 8.75 1.97 34.14
CA LYS A 121 8.67 1.02 35.25
C LYS A 121 9.76 -0.03 35.04
N LYS A 122 10.76 -0.09 35.92
CA LYS A 122 11.69 -1.23 35.95
C LYS A 122 10.86 -2.48 36.24
N GLY A 123 10.82 -3.42 35.29
CA GLY A 123 10.37 -4.77 35.59
C GLY A 123 11.25 -5.38 36.68
N PRO A 124 10.80 -6.44 37.36
CA PRO A 124 11.68 -7.18 38.27
C PRO A 124 12.95 -7.60 37.49
N LEU A 125 14.12 -7.33 38.06
CA LEU A 125 15.42 -7.77 37.55
C LEU A 125 15.45 -9.30 37.56
N GLN A 126 14.94 -9.94 36.50
CA GLN A 126 15.20 -11.35 36.23
C GLN A 126 16.43 -11.46 35.33
N HIS A 127 17.60 -11.16 35.89
CA HIS A 127 18.84 -11.67 35.33
C HIS A 127 19.15 -13.01 35.97
N HIS A 128 18.62 -14.08 35.38
CA HIS A 128 19.15 -15.42 35.59
C HIS A 128 20.37 -15.56 34.69
N ASN A 129 21.53 -15.10 35.13
CA ASN A 129 22.82 -15.49 34.55
C ASN A 129 23.88 -15.47 35.65
N LEU A 130 23.81 -16.46 36.54
CA LEU A 130 24.97 -16.91 37.30
C LEU A 130 25.78 -17.84 36.38
N LEU A 131 26.98 -17.40 36.01
CA LEU A 131 28.06 -18.30 35.60
C LEU A 131 29.08 -18.28 36.73
N VAL A 132 29.23 -19.41 37.42
CA VAL A 132 30.44 -19.82 38.15
C VAL A 132 30.77 -21.22 37.70
#